data_AF-A0A699W3E2-F1
#
_entry.id   AF-A0A699W3E2-F1
#
_cell.length_a   1.000
_cell.length_b   1.000
_cell.length_c   1.000
_cell.angle_alpha   90.00
_cell.angle_beta   90.00
_cell.angle_gamma   90.00
#
_symmetry.space_group_name_H-M   'P 1'
#
loop_
_entity.id
_entity.type
_entity.pdbx_description
1 polymer ?
#
loop_
_entity_poly.entity_id
_entity_poly.type
_entity_poly.pdbx_seq_one_letter_code
_entity_poly.pdbx_strand_id
1 'polypeptide(L)'
;KVTAAQALVVSATQGMQGKWGNPQYAWKDKGVIDSGCSRHMTGNMSYLSEFEELNGGYVAFGGNPKGGKITSKGKIKTGKLGFDDVYFVKELKSNLFSVSQMCDK
;
A
#
# COMPACT_ATOMS: atom_id res chain seq x y z
N LYS A 1 -55.48 -22.26 -27.15
CA LYS A 1 -54.59 -22.55 -28.31
C LYS A 1 -54.12 -21.18 -28.78
N VAL A 2 -52.86 -20.76 -28.65
CA VAL A 2 -51.58 -21.29 -29.15
C VAL A 2 -50.49 -20.84 -28.14
N THR A 3 -49.75 -21.76 -27.51
CA THR A 3 -48.39 -22.27 -27.83
C THR A 3 -47.26 -21.25 -27.60
N ALA A 4 -46.28 -21.71 -26.82
CA ALA A 4 -45.09 -21.00 -26.35
C ALA A 4 -44.06 -20.72 -27.46
N ALA A 5 -43.25 -19.69 -27.23
CA ALA A 5 -41.87 -19.60 -27.72
C ALA A 5 -40.94 -19.37 -26.51
N GLN A 6 -39.98 -20.27 -26.30
CA GLN A 6 -38.96 -20.17 -25.27
C GLN A 6 -37.91 -19.12 -25.67
N ALA A 7 -37.43 -18.34 -24.69
CA ALA A 7 -36.21 -17.55 -24.83
C ALA A 7 -35.17 -18.04 -23.81
N LEU A 8 -33.96 -18.20 -24.34
CA LEU A 8 -32.73 -18.83 -23.86
C LEU A 8 -32.36 -18.57 -22.38
N VAL A 9 -32.04 -19.65 -21.65
CA VAL A 9 -31.28 -19.60 -20.39
C VAL A 9 -29.82 -19.28 -20.72
N VAL A 10 -29.28 -18.21 -20.14
CA VAL A 10 -27.84 -18.07 -19.89
C VAL A 10 -27.67 -17.51 -18.49
N SER A 11 -27.17 -18.34 -17.58
CA SER A 11 -26.80 -17.94 -16.21
C SER A 11 -25.43 -17.26 -16.23
N ALA A 12 -25.37 -16.01 -15.76
CA ALA A 12 -24.13 -15.40 -15.27
C ALA A 12 -24.23 -15.27 -13.76
N THR A 13 -23.34 -15.98 -13.07
CA THR A 13 -23.26 -16.11 -11.62
C THR A 13 -23.03 -14.75 -10.93
N GLN A 14 -23.60 -14.63 -9.73
CA GLN A 14 -23.53 -13.46 -8.86
C GLN A 14 -22.08 -12.97 -8.68
N GLY A 15 -21.78 -11.77 -9.19
CA GLY A 15 -20.70 -10.95 -8.68
C GLY A 15 -21.14 -10.35 -7.35
N MET A 16 -20.89 -11.07 -6.25
CA MET A 16 -21.07 -10.58 -4.88
C MET A 16 -20.46 -9.19 -4.76
N GLN A 17 -21.31 -8.17 -4.56
CA GLN A 17 -20.91 -6.81 -4.28
C GLN A 17 -20.23 -6.82 -2.90
N GLY A 18 -18.93 -7.13 -2.90
CA GLY A 18 -18.13 -7.15 -1.69
C GLY A 18 -18.23 -5.79 -1.02
N LYS A 19 -18.66 -5.77 0.24
CA LYS A 19 -18.51 -4.60 1.11
C LYS A 19 -17.05 -4.17 1.01
N TRP A 20 -16.80 -3.03 0.36
CA TRP A 20 -15.49 -2.41 0.36
C TRP A 20 -15.20 -1.99 1.79
N GLY A 21 -14.50 -2.84 2.53
CA GLY A 21 -13.74 -2.35 3.68
C GLY A 21 -12.83 -1.24 3.17
N ASN A 22 -12.89 -0.06 3.80
CA ASN A 22 -12.09 1.08 3.40
C ASN A 22 -10.61 0.63 3.28
N PRO A 23 -9.92 0.81 2.13
CA PRO A 23 -8.52 0.39 1.98
C PRO A 23 -7.59 0.95 3.06
N GLN A 24 -8.01 2.06 3.68
CA GLN A 24 -7.37 2.64 4.87
C GLN A 24 -7.26 1.65 6.05
N TYR A 25 -8.17 0.68 6.20
CA TYR A 25 -8.17 -0.26 7.32
C TYR A 25 -7.09 -1.34 7.23
N ALA A 26 -6.62 -1.70 6.03
CA ALA A 26 -5.56 -2.71 5.90
C ALA A 26 -4.21 -2.22 6.46
N TRP A 27 -4.01 -0.89 6.48
CA TRP A 27 -2.74 -0.25 6.80
C TRP A 27 -2.76 0.46 8.16
N LYS A 28 -3.94 0.78 8.70
CA LYS A 28 -4.13 1.40 10.02
C LYS A 28 -3.47 0.62 11.16
N ASP A 29 -3.37 -0.70 11.06
CA ASP A 29 -2.74 -1.52 12.10
C ASP A 29 -1.20 -1.58 11.99
N LYS A 30 -0.58 -1.04 10.92
CA LYS A 30 0.85 -1.24 10.63
C LYS A 30 1.61 0.01 10.16
N GLY A 31 0.93 1.14 9.89
CA GLY A 31 1.59 2.36 9.44
C GLY A 31 0.82 3.65 9.72
N VAL A 32 1.55 4.77 9.74
CA VAL A 32 1.05 6.13 9.90
C VAL A 32 0.84 6.73 8.52
N ILE A 33 -0.33 7.32 8.28
CA ILE A 33 -0.61 8.14 7.10
C ILE A 33 -0.25 9.59 7.46
N ASP A 34 0.67 10.20 6.72
CA ASP A 34 1.18 11.53 7.02
C ASP A 34 1.16 12.42 5.78
N SER A 35 0.56 13.60 5.93
CA SER A 35 0.50 14.64 4.89
C SER A 35 1.77 15.47 4.80
N GLY A 36 2.59 15.49 5.87
CA GLY A 36 3.90 16.13 5.88
C GLY A 36 5.01 15.24 5.29
N CYS A 37 4.73 13.96 5.07
CA CYS A 37 5.71 13.04 4.53
C CYS A 37 5.77 13.12 3.00
N SER A 38 6.96 13.32 2.44
CA SER A 38 7.17 13.39 1.00
C SER A 38 7.23 12.03 0.31
N ARG A 39 7.58 10.96 1.04
CA ARG A 39 7.89 9.64 0.47
C ARG A 39 7.36 8.51 1.36
N HIS A 40 6.85 7.43 0.77
CA HIS A 40 6.56 6.22 1.53
C HIS A 40 7.83 5.62 2.15
N MET A 41 7.75 5.21 3.41
CA MET A 41 8.85 4.57 4.15
C MET A 41 8.37 3.37 4.96
N THR A 42 9.23 2.37 5.14
CA THR A 42 8.98 1.19 5.98
C THR A 42 10.15 0.92 6.89
N GLY A 43 9.83 0.57 8.14
CA GLY A 43 10.78 0.03 9.11
C GLY A 43 11.02 -1.47 8.96
N ASN A 44 10.25 -2.13 8.10
CA ASN A 44 10.29 -3.57 7.92
C ASN A 44 10.58 -3.93 6.46
N MET A 45 11.75 -4.51 6.23
CA MET A 45 12.20 -4.96 4.92
C MET A 45 11.32 -6.06 4.33
N SER A 46 10.69 -6.91 5.16
CA SER A 46 9.89 -8.04 4.67
C SER A 46 8.63 -7.63 3.91
N TYR A 47 8.23 -6.35 4.00
CA TYR A 47 7.12 -5.80 3.21
C TYR A 47 7.54 -5.40 1.79
N LEU A 48 8.85 -5.27 1.53
CA LEU A 48 9.34 -4.88 0.22
C LEU A 48 9.47 -6.08 -0.71
N SER A 49 8.99 -5.89 -1.92
CA SER A 49 9.22 -6.72 -3.10
C SER A 49 10.00 -5.93 -4.14
N GLU A 50 10.68 -6.62 -5.06
CA GLU A 50 11.42 -6.00 -6.16
C GLU A 50 12.37 -4.89 -5.66
N PHE A 51 13.07 -5.13 -4.54
CA PHE A 51 13.86 -4.10 -3.88
C PHE A 51 15.28 -4.01 -4.45
N GLU A 52 15.80 -2.78 -4.45
CA GLU A 52 17.18 -2.45 -4.74
C GLU A 52 17.87 -1.94 -3.48
N GLU A 53 19.11 -2.38 -3.25
CA GLU A 53 19.94 -1.81 -2.19
C GLU A 53 20.40 -0.40 -2.60
N LEU A 54 20.37 0.52 -1.64
CA LEU A 54 20.75 1.91 -1.83
C LEU A 54 21.69 2.36 -0.71
N ASN A 55 22.70 3.15 -1.07
CA ASN A 55 23.44 3.94 -0.08
C ASN A 55 22.79 5.32 0.06
N GLY A 56 21.53 5.34 0.52
CA GLY A 56 20.74 6.55 0.64
C GLY A 56 21.19 7.48 1.76
N GLY A 57 20.58 8.67 1.78
CA GLY A 57 20.76 9.65 2.85
C GLY A 57 20.12 9.22 4.18
N TYR A 58 20.19 10.13 5.15
CA TYR A 58 19.56 9.96 6.46
C TYR A 58 18.24 10.71 6.54
N VAL A 59 17.26 10.10 7.19
CA VAL A 59 15.97 10.72 7.51
C VAL A 59 15.93 11.01 8.99
N ALA A 60 15.65 12.26 9.36
CA ALA A 60 15.47 12.65 10.75
C ALA A 60 14.05 12.28 11.22
N PHE A 61 13.94 11.72 12.42
CA PHE A 61 12.67 11.44 13.07
C PHE A 61 12.66 12.12 14.44
N GLY A 62 11.48 12.56 14.88
CA GLY A 62 11.32 13.21 16.18
C GLY A 62 11.88 12.35 17.32
N GLY A 63 12.79 12.91 18.11
CA GLY A 63 13.42 12.23 19.25
C GLY A 63 14.62 11.35 18.93
N ASN A 64 15.03 11.19 17.67
CA ASN A 64 16.28 10.50 17.31
C ASN A 64 17.26 11.45 16.59
N PRO A 65 18.30 11.96 17.28
CA PRO A 65 19.25 12.92 16.72
C PRO A 65 20.13 12.34 15.61
N LYS A 66 20.27 11.00 15.52
CA LYS A 66 21.01 10.35 14.43
C LYS A 66 20.15 10.10 13.18
N GLY A 67 18.82 10.14 13.34
CA GLY A 67 17.89 9.71 12.30
C GLY A 67 18.01 8.22 11.97
N GLY A 68 17.56 7.85 10.78
CA GLY A 68 17.76 6.51 10.23
C GLY A 68 18.27 6.57 8.79
N LYS A 69 19.05 5.56 8.40
CA LYS A 69 19.65 5.51 7.06
C LYS A 69 18.70 4.81 6.10
N ILE A 70 18.51 5.40 4.92
CA ILE A 70 17.82 4.72 3.83
C ILE A 70 18.80 3.70 3.22
N THR A 71 18.46 2.42 3.31
CA THR A 71 19.35 1.34 2.83
C THR A 71 18.80 0.58 1.63
N SER A 72 17.51 0.74 1.30
CA SER A 72 16.92 0.14 0.12
C SER A 72 15.63 0.85 -0.27
N LYS A 73 15.15 0.53 -1.47
CA LYS A 73 13.87 0.98 -2.01
C LYS A 73 13.20 -0.17 -2.72
N GLY A 74 11.89 -0.27 -2.64
CA GLY A 74 11.14 -1.33 -3.33
C GLY A 74 9.65 -1.02 -3.41
N LYS A 75 8.86 -2.06 -3.64
CA LYS A 75 7.41 -1.97 -3.77
C LYS A 75 6.72 -2.70 -2.63
N ILE A 76 5.65 -2.11 -2.10
CA ILE A 76 4.73 -2.76 -1.18
C ILE A 76 3.42 -3.03 -1.91
N LYS A 77 2.95 -4.28 -1.89
CA LYS A 77 1.64 -4.67 -2.42
C LYS A 77 0.78 -5.28 -1.33
N THR A 78 -0.46 -4.82 -1.19
CA THR A 78 -1.45 -5.34 -0.24
C THR A 78 -2.79 -5.44 -0.95
N GLY A 79 -3.18 -6.66 -1.32
CA GLY A 79 -4.41 -6.89 -2.09
C GLY A 79 -4.39 -6.10 -3.41
N LYS A 80 -5.34 -5.18 -3.58
CA LYS A 80 -5.44 -4.31 -4.75
C LYS A 80 -4.62 -3.01 -4.65
N LEU A 81 -4.08 -2.70 -3.46
CA LEU A 81 -3.33 -1.48 -3.22
C LEU A 81 -1.84 -1.75 -3.40
N GLY A 82 -1.15 -0.89 -4.14
CA GLY A 82 0.28 -1.02 -4.40
C GLY A 82 0.97 0.33 -4.26
N PHE A 83 2.14 0.33 -3.64
CA PHE A 83 3.00 1.48 -3.49
C PHE A 83 4.33 1.15 -4.11
N ASP A 84 4.71 2.02 -5.03
CA ASP A 84 6.02 2.01 -5.63
C ASP A 84 6.87 2.98 -4.83
N ASP A 85 8.19 2.87 -4.99
CA ASP A 85 9.13 3.79 -4.40
C ASP A 85 9.06 3.91 -2.87
N VAL A 86 8.84 2.79 -2.19
CA VAL A 86 8.85 2.72 -0.73
C VAL A 86 10.27 2.51 -0.22
N TYR A 87 10.73 3.43 0.62
CA TYR A 87 12.09 3.42 1.16
C TYR A 87 12.17 2.62 2.47
N PHE A 88 13.16 1.75 2.59
CA PHE A 88 13.45 1.08 3.85
C PHE A 88 14.40 1.91 4.70
N VAL A 89 14.00 2.13 5.95
CA VAL A 89 14.83 2.76 6.97
C VAL A 89 14.89 1.85 8.18
N LYS A 90 16.05 1.25 8.44
CA LYS A 90 16.23 0.22 9.47
C LYS A 90 15.83 0.70 10.87
N GLU A 91 16.09 1.97 11.18
CA GLU A 91 15.83 2.56 12.50
C GLU A 91 14.37 3.00 12.67
N LEU A 92 13.56 2.96 11.61
CA LEU A 92 12.15 3.32 11.66
C LEU A 92 11.35 2.15 12.25
N LYS A 93 10.47 2.43 13.22
CA LYS A 93 9.67 1.38 13.91
C LYS A 93 8.29 1.16 13.29
N SER A 94 7.76 2.18 12.65
CA SER A 94 6.44 2.18 12.00
C SER A 94 6.61 2.32 10.49
N ASN A 95 5.58 1.98 9.72
CA ASN A 95 5.55 2.39 8.31
C ASN A 95 5.00 3.82 8.22
N LEU A 96 5.47 4.61 7.27
CA LEU A 96 5.02 5.98 7.04
C LEU A 96 4.59 6.11 5.58
N PHE A 97 3.37 6.57 5.35
CA PHE A 97 2.82 6.66 4.00
C PHE A 97 2.40 8.08 3.69
N SER A 98 2.96 8.62 2.61
CA SER A 98 2.68 9.96 2.12
C SER A 98 1.28 10.05 1.55
N VAL A 99 0.48 11.01 2.04
CA VAL A 99 -0.82 11.33 1.44
C VAL A 99 -0.66 11.89 0.03
N SER A 100 0.34 12.75 -0.19
CA SER A 100 0.56 13.38 -1.50
C SER A 100 0.77 12.31 -2.58
N GLN A 101 1.62 11.30 -2.31
CA GLN A 101 1.86 10.20 -3.25
C GLN A 101 0.67 9.24 -3.41
N MET A 102 -0.25 9.19 -2.44
CA MET A 102 -1.50 8.43 -2.57
C MET A 102 -2.49 9.13 -3.50
N CYS A 103 -2.52 10.46 -3.50
CA CYS A 103 -3.43 11.25 -4.33
C CYS A 103 -2.98 11.38 -5.79
N ASP A 104 -1.70 11.14 -6.07
CA ASP A 104 -1.14 11.15 -7.42
C ASP A 104 -1.38 9.86 -8.21
N LYS A 105 -2.09 8.88 -7.63
CA LYS A 105 -2.46 7.59 -8.22
C LYS A 105 -3.92 7.53 -8.62
#